data_AF-A0A169RBD3-F1
#
_entry.id   AF-A0A169RBD3-F1
#
_cell.length_a   1.000
_cell.length_b   1.000
_cell.length_c   1.000
_cell.angle_alpha   90.00
_cell.angle_beta   90.00
_cell.angle_gamma   90.00
#
_symmetry.space_group_name_H-M   'P 1'
#
loop_
_entity.id
_entity.type
_entity.pdbx_description
1 polymer ?
#
loop_
_entity_poly.entity_id
_entity_poly.type
_entity_poly.pdbx_seq_one_letter_code
_entity_poly.pdbx_strand_id
1 'polypeptide(L)' 'MTEGCAPPDDAWAPWHPGQLARRLVTVDRPWCIVGGWALDLWHGYQTRDHDDLEFTILREDFGCFRRALSAVRLRR' A
#
# COMPACT_ATOMS: atom_id res chain seq x y z
N MET A 1 18.64 15.14 24.29
CA MET A 1 17.95 15.47 23.03
C MET A 1 18.33 14.40 22.03
N THR A 2 17.49 13.38 21.85
CA THR A 2 17.71 12.37 20.81
C THR A 2 17.14 12.93 19.52
N GLU A 3 17.99 13.47 18.65
CA GLU A 3 17.62 13.74 17.27
C GLU A 3 17.19 12.42 16.64
N GLY A 4 15.93 12.34 16.24
CA GLY A 4 15.41 11.18 15.52
C GLY A 4 16.06 11.16 14.16
N CYS A 5 17.11 10.35 14.01
CA CYS A 5 17.71 10.03 12.72
C CYS A 5 16.58 9.59 11.78
N ALA A 6 16.45 10.27 10.63
CA ALA A 6 15.52 9.84 9.60
C ALA A 6 15.81 8.36 9.26
N PRO A 7 14.78 7.56 8.93
CA PRO A 7 15.03 6.20 8.45
C PRO A 7 15.99 6.24 7.26
N PRO A 8 16.86 5.23 7.10
CA PRO A 8 17.73 5.16 5.93
C PRO A 8 16.91 5.09 4.64
N ASP A 9 17.50 5.52 3.52
CA ASP A 9 16.82 5.65 2.22
C ASP A 9 16.22 4.31 1.74
N ASP A 10 16.75 3.17 2.20
CA ASP A 10 16.32 1.80 1.88
C ASP A 10 15.38 1.18 2.93
N ALA A 11 14.95 1.93 3.95
CA ALA A 11 14.02 1.44 4.98
C ALA A 11 12.61 1.15 4.42
N TRP A 12 12.34 1.52 3.18
CA TRP A 12 11.05 1.30 2.53
C TRP A 12 10.88 -0.17 2.15
N ALA A 13 9.84 -0.79 2.70
CA ALA A 13 9.42 -2.15 2.36
C ALA A 13 7.97 -2.10 1.84
N PRO A 14 7.76 -2.02 0.52
CA PRO A 14 6.41 -1.95 -0.06
C PRO A 14 5.63 -3.22 0.27
N TRP A 15 4.32 -3.07 0.41
CA TRP A 15 3.46 -4.24 0.56
C TRP A 15 3.22 -4.92 -0.78
N HIS A 16 3.05 -6.24 -0.75
CA HIS A 16 2.44 -6.97 -1.83
C HIS A 16 0.94 -6.62 -1.95
N PRO A 17 0.31 -6.63 -3.14
CA PRO A 17 -1.13 -6.37 -3.31
C PRO A 17 -2.04 -7.16 -2.36
N GLY A 18 -1.72 -8.43 -2.14
CA GLY A 18 -2.46 -9.29 -1.18
C GLY A 18 -2.35 -8.82 0.28
N GLN A 19 -1.26 -8.19 0.67
CA GLN A 19 -1.10 -7.59 2.00
C GLN A 19 -1.92 -6.30 2.16
N LEU A 20 -2.06 -5.51 1.09
CA LEU A 20 -2.95 -4.34 1.07
C LEU A 20 -4.42 -4.79 1.12
N ALA A 21 -4.80 -5.77 0.30
CA ALA A 21 -6.16 -6.32 0.27
C ALA A 21 -6.62 -6.81 1.66
N ARG A 22 -5.74 -7.50 2.40
CA ARG A 22 -6.02 -7.94 3.78
C ARG A 22 -6.23 -6.78 4.75
N ARG A 23 -5.53 -5.66 4.59
CA ARG A 23 -5.69 -4.47 5.44
C ARG A 23 -6.96 -3.71 5.12
N LEU A 24 -7.38 -3.73 3.86
CA LEU A 24 -8.58 -3.07 3.37
C LEU A 24 -9.82 -3.98 3.40
N VAL A 25 -9.73 -5.17 4.03
CA VAL A 25 -10.82 -6.17 4.03
C VAL A 25 -12.14 -5.65 4.61
N THR A 26 -12.09 -4.65 5.50
CA THR A 26 -13.27 -4.02 6.09
C THR A 26 -13.76 -2.77 5.34
N VAL A 27 -13.10 -2.38 4.26
CA VAL A 27 -13.47 -1.21 3.46
C VAL A 27 -14.40 -1.65 2.32
N ASP A 28 -15.62 -1.15 2.35
CA ASP A 28 -16.70 -1.49 1.41
C ASP A 28 -16.75 -0.53 0.19
N ARG A 29 -15.68 0.24 -0.04
CA ARG A 29 -15.60 1.28 -1.08
C ARG A 29 -14.80 0.81 -2.28
N PRO A 30 -15.08 1.32 -3.49
CA PRO A 30 -14.32 0.97 -4.68
C PRO A 30 -12.84 1.36 -4.54
N TRP A 31 -11.96 0.42 -4.87
CA TRP A 31 -10.54 0.64 -5.03
C TRP A 31 -9.96 -0.39 -5.99
N CYS A 32 -8.80 -0.09 -6.58
CA CYS A 32 -8.06 -1.08 -7.35
C CYS A 32 -6.55 -0.84 -7.24
N ILE A 33 -5.79 -1.91 -7.45
CA ILE A 33 -4.35 -1.84 -7.69
C ILE A 33 -4.12 -1.16 -9.03
N VAL A 34 -3.09 -0.31 -9.09
CA VAL A 34 -2.68 0.40 -10.31
C VAL A 34 -1.17 0.20 -10.55
N GLY A 35 -0.64 0.83 -11.59
CA GLY A 35 0.79 0.78 -11.90
C GLY A 35 1.25 -0.61 -12.34
N GLY A 36 2.53 -0.92 -12.05
CA GLY A 36 3.15 -2.18 -12.46
C GLY A 36 2.44 -3.42 -11.91
N TRP A 37 1.98 -3.37 -10.66
CA TRP A 37 1.25 -4.47 -10.04
C TRP A 37 -0.08 -4.79 -10.73
N ALA A 38 -0.78 -3.80 -11.29
CA ALA A 38 -2.02 -4.06 -12.02
C ALA A 38 -1.79 -4.90 -13.28
N LEU A 39 -0.66 -4.69 -13.97
CA LEU A 39 -0.28 -5.46 -15.16
C LEU A 39 0.05 -6.90 -14.80
N ASP A 40 0.82 -7.11 -13.74
CA ASP A 40 1.18 -8.45 -13.27
C ASP A 40 -0.04 -9.24 -12.77
N LEU A 41 -0.97 -8.56 -12.08
CA LEU A 41 -2.25 -9.15 -11.68
C LEU A 41 -3.11 -9.52 -12.89
N TRP A 42 -3.12 -8.69 -13.93
CA TRP A 42 -3.83 -9.00 -15.18
C TRP A 42 -3.18 -10.17 -15.96
N HIS A 43 -1.84 -10.24 -15.98
CA HIS A 43 -1.08 -11.37 -16.53
C HIS A 43 -1.25 -12.66 -15.73
N GLY A 44 -1.59 -12.58 -14.44
CA GLY A 44 -1.75 -13.73 -13.56
C GLY A 44 -0.45 -14.22 -12.90
N TYR A 45 0.68 -13.53 -13.10
CA TYR A 45 1.93 -13.78 -12.40
C TYR A 45 2.79 -12.52 -12.35
N GLN A 46 3.67 -12.45 -11.35
CA GLN A 46 4.63 -11.35 -11.20
C GLN A 46 5.75 -11.45 -12.23
N THR A 47 5.95 -10.40 -13.04
CA THR A 47 6.94 -10.40 -14.14
C THR A 47 8.28 -9.79 -13.75
N ARG A 48 8.31 -8.96 -12.70
CA ARG A 48 9.50 -8.29 -12.16
C ARG A 48 9.33 -7.96 -10.68
N ASP A 49 10.41 -7.60 -10.00
CA ASP A 49 10.34 -6.99 -8.68
C ASP A 49 9.73 -5.58 -8.75
N HIS A 50 8.98 -5.20 -7.71
CA HIS A 50 8.35 -3.89 -7.56
C HIS A 50 8.80 -3.25 -6.26
N ASP A 51 9.45 -2.08 -6.37
CA ASP A 51 9.93 -1.30 -5.23
C ASP A 51 8.83 -0.44 -4.58
N ASP A 52 7.64 -0.43 -5.19
CA ASP A 52 6.49 0.33 -4.77
C ASP A 52 5.18 -0.48 -4.81
N LEU A 53 4.14 0.13 -4.24
CA LEU A 53 2.77 -0.34 -4.36
C LEU A 53 1.86 0.89 -4.51
N GLU A 54 1.08 0.89 -5.58
CA GLU A 54 0.11 1.94 -5.87
C GLU A 54 -1.31 1.37 -5.92
N PHE A 55 -2.26 2.12 -5.38
CA PHE A 55 -3.68 1.83 -5.51
C PHE A 55 -4.48 3.13 -5.65
N THR A 56 -5.64 3.05 -6.28
CA THR A 56 -6.53 4.20 -6.47
C THR A 56 -7.85 4.01 -5.75
N ILE A 57 -8.48 5.14 -5.43
CA ILE A 57 -9.74 5.25 -4.70
C ILE A 57 -10.56 6.41 -5.30
N LEU A 58 -11.86 6.43 -5.00
CA LEU A 58 -12.66 7.63 -5.24
C LEU A 58 -12.27 8.75 -4.26
N ARG A 59 -12.31 10.00 -4.74
CA ARG A 59 -11.86 11.16 -3.96
C ARG A 59 -12.67 11.34 -2.68
N GLU A 60 -13.99 11.14 -2.77
CA GLU A 60 -14.93 11.22 -1.66
C GLU A 60 -14.65 10.19 -0.55
N ASP A 61 -14.04 9.06 -0.89
CA ASP A 61 -13.78 7.96 0.04
C ASP A 61 -12.41 8.07 0.74
N PHE A 62 -11.58 9.08 0.42
CA PHE A 62 -10.23 9.26 1.01
C PHE A 62 -10.21 9.17 2.54
N GLY A 63 -11.20 9.79 3.20
CA GLY A 63 -11.32 9.73 4.66
C GLY A 63 -11.50 8.31 5.20
N CYS A 64 -12.20 7.44 4.47
CA CYS A 64 -12.39 6.03 4.83
C CYS A 64 -11.07 5.27 4.75
N PHE A 65 -10.39 5.34 3.61
CA PHE A 65 -9.11 4.65 3.40
C PHE A 65 -8.00 5.13 4.34
N ARG A 66 -7.92 6.45 4.58
CA ARG A 66 -6.97 7.00 5.55
C ARG A 66 -7.17 6.45 6.96
N ARG A 67 -8.44 6.26 7.39
CA ARG A 67 -8.73 5.64 8.69
C ARG A 67 -8.43 4.15 8.71
N ALA A 68 -8.74 3.41 7.64
CA ALA A 68 -8.42 1.99 7.56
C ALA A 68 -6.91 1.72 7.65
N LEU A 69 -6.10 2.61 7.08
CA LEU A 69 -4.64 2.50 7.05
C LEU A 69 -3.94 3.20 8.23
N SER A 70 -4.65 3.90 9.12
CA SER A 70 -4.03 4.66 10.21
C SER A 70 -3.48 3.78 11.34
N ALA A 71 -3.99 2.55 11.50
CA ALA A 71 -3.54 1.60 12.52
C ALA A 71 -2.23 0.89 12.17
N VAL A 72 -1.61 1.24 11.04
CA VAL A 72 -0.35 0.66 10.60
C VAL A 72 0.78 1.24 11.45
N ARG A 73 1.07 0.55 12.55
CA ARG A 73 2.24 0.81 13.39
C ARG A 73 3.49 0.61 12.52
N LEU A 74 4.23 1.68 12.24
CA LEU A 74 5.61 1.59 11.76
C LEU A 74 6.35 0.70 12.76
N ARG A 75 6.72 -0.51 12.35
CA ARG A 75 7.58 -1.35 13.21
C ARG A 75 8.90 -0.60 13.34
N ARG A 76 9.24 -0.25 14.58
CA ARG A 76 10.59 0.16 14.95
C ARG A 76 11.53 -1.02 14.88
#